data_AF-A0A7W1ZT76-F1
#
_entry.id   AF-A0A7W1ZT76-F1
#
_cell.length_a   1.000
_cell.length_b   1.000
_cell.length_c   1.000
_cell.angle_alpha   90.00
_cell.angle_beta   90.00
_cell.angle_gamma   90.00
#
_symmetry.space_group_name_H-M   'P 1'
#
loop_
_entity.id
_entity.type
_entity.pdbx_description
1 polymer ?
#
loop_
_entity_poly.entity_id
_entity_poly.type
_entity_poly.pdbx_seq_one_letter_code
_entity_poly.pdbx_strand_id
1 'polypeptide(L)'
;MKSQKIFSYIPLLCLAGLSLLSVAAQNTPIRLPPIAPDTATPDAAPARVHPLAWNAMENVYHAKIGETNASFSFWVTNISKGPVLISRVNPSCGCTVAEYPQPWNLAPGESGEIKANMGIAGKTGTQAKIMTVFSTGGPSQVLTLKALIPKDDNEERRQQNMAAAAKDRQVVFRGDCASCHVEPLVGKMGKDLFDAGCNICHDPPTGAHRAEIVPDLTKLAFPTNKDYWKKIIADGKEGTLMPGFAKAHGGPLTDEEIESLAEYAVKAFPFDPANLPKTR
;
A
#
# COMPACT_ATOMS: atom_id res chain seq x y z
N MET A 1 -14.63 -48.62 34.21
CA MET A 1 -13.57 -49.54 33.75
C MET A 1 -14.21 -50.76 33.12
N LYS A 2 -14.07 -50.95 31.80
CA LYS A 2 -14.39 -52.23 31.14
C LYS A 2 -13.28 -52.54 30.15
N SER A 3 -12.65 -53.69 30.37
CA SER A 3 -11.61 -54.29 29.55
C SER A 3 -12.23 -55.26 28.53
N GLN A 4 -11.59 -55.31 27.35
CA GLN A 4 -11.46 -56.38 26.34
C GLN A 4 -12.47 -57.53 26.28
N LYS A 5 -12.91 -57.86 25.05
CA LYS A 5 -12.76 -59.21 24.46
C LYS A 5 -12.53 -59.15 22.94
N ILE A 6 -11.69 -60.06 22.47
CA ILE A 6 -11.23 -60.32 21.09
C ILE A 6 -11.96 -61.57 20.55
N PHE A 7 -11.95 -61.75 19.22
CA PHE A 7 -12.08 -62.95 18.35
C PHE A 7 -13.09 -62.62 17.21
N SER A 8 -12.97 -62.99 15.93
CA SER A 8 -12.01 -63.72 15.07
C SER A 8 -12.58 -63.65 13.63
N TYR A 9 -11.78 -63.98 12.61
CA TYR A 9 -12.10 -64.68 11.33
C TYR A 9 -11.34 -64.11 10.11
N ILE A 10 -10.20 -64.75 9.75
CA ILE A 10 -9.93 -65.71 8.64
C ILE A 10 -9.58 -65.03 7.29
N PRO A 11 -8.40 -65.35 6.69
CA PRO A 11 -7.90 -64.73 5.46
C PRO A 11 -8.31 -65.51 4.20
N LEU A 12 -8.46 -64.81 3.06
CA LEU A 12 -8.60 -65.44 1.74
C LEU A 12 -7.50 -64.94 0.80
N LEU A 13 -6.70 -65.92 0.37
CA LEU A 13 -5.66 -65.91 -0.65
C LEU A 13 -6.25 -65.54 -2.03
N CYS A 14 -5.54 -64.74 -2.85
CA CYS A 14 -5.42 -65.07 -4.28
C CYS A 14 -4.30 -64.29 -4.98
N LEU A 15 -3.62 -65.02 -5.86
CA LEU A 15 -2.35 -64.72 -6.51
C LEU A 15 -2.40 -63.57 -7.51
N ALA A 16 -1.30 -62.83 -7.57
CA ALA A 16 -0.97 -61.90 -8.65
C ALA A 16 -0.60 -62.68 -9.93
N GLY A 17 -1.36 -62.46 -11.01
CA GLY A 17 -1.03 -62.86 -12.38
C GLY A 17 -0.66 -61.63 -13.20
N LEU A 18 0.60 -61.56 -13.63
CA LEU A 18 1.14 -60.55 -14.53
C LEU A 18 0.69 -60.89 -15.97
N SER A 19 -0.11 -60.03 -16.61
CA SER A 19 -0.40 -60.12 -18.05
C SER A 19 -0.17 -58.77 -18.73
N LEU A 20 0.82 -58.75 -19.63
CA LEU A 20 1.08 -57.68 -20.58
C LEU A 20 0.02 -57.74 -21.69
N LEU A 21 -0.86 -56.75 -21.75
CA LEU A 21 -1.76 -56.52 -22.87
C LEU A 21 -1.50 -55.14 -23.47
N SER A 22 -1.01 -55.17 -24.70
CA SER A 22 -0.75 -54.04 -25.57
C SER A 22 -2.08 -53.35 -25.91
N VAL A 23 -2.23 -52.06 -25.57
CA VAL A 23 -3.36 -51.24 -26.03
C VAL A 23 -3.06 -50.78 -27.45
N ALA A 24 -3.67 -51.44 -28.43
CA ALA A 24 -3.79 -50.91 -29.78
C ALA A 24 -4.90 -49.85 -29.81
N ALA A 25 -4.55 -48.60 -30.11
CA ALA A 25 -5.50 -47.52 -30.31
C ALA A 25 -6.36 -47.81 -31.56
N GLN A 26 -7.67 -47.98 -31.38
CA GLN A 26 -8.61 -48.09 -32.48
C GLN A 26 -9.14 -46.69 -32.83
N ASN A 27 -8.66 -46.14 -33.94
CA ASN A 27 -9.18 -44.91 -34.54
C ASN A 27 -10.58 -45.17 -35.12
N THR A 28 -11.62 -44.85 -34.36
CA THR A 28 -12.97 -44.68 -34.89
C THR A 28 -13.17 -43.21 -35.28
N PRO A 29 -13.51 -42.88 -36.54
CA PRO A 29 -13.81 -41.51 -36.92
C PRO A 29 -15.14 -41.08 -36.29
N ILE A 30 -15.07 -40.07 -35.42
CA ILE A 30 -16.25 -39.43 -34.82
C ILE A 30 -17.02 -38.74 -35.94
N ARG A 31 -18.24 -39.21 -36.22
CA ARG A 31 -19.16 -38.57 -37.16
C ARG A 31 -19.82 -37.39 -36.45
N LEU A 32 -19.40 -36.16 -36.78
CA LEU A 32 -20.02 -34.94 -36.24
C LEU A 32 -21.50 -34.85 -36.69
N PRO A 33 -22.43 -34.45 -35.80
CA PRO A 33 -23.79 -34.13 -36.21
C PRO A 33 -23.81 -32.89 -37.14
N PRO A 34 -24.82 -32.75 -38.02
CA PRO A 34 -24.90 -31.63 -38.94
C PRO A 34 -25.01 -30.30 -38.18
N ILE A 35 -24.21 -29.32 -38.59
CA ILE A 35 -24.25 -27.94 -38.11
C ILE A 35 -25.59 -27.33 -38.52
N ALA A 36 -26.43 -27.00 -37.54
CA ALA A 36 -27.59 -26.15 -37.77
C ALA A 36 -27.11 -24.73 -38.13
N PRO A 37 -27.81 -24.01 -39.03
CA PRO A 37 -27.43 -22.65 -39.38
C PRO A 37 -27.51 -21.76 -38.14
N ASP A 38 -26.40 -21.08 -37.89
CA ASP A 38 -26.19 -20.14 -36.81
C ASP A 38 -27.05 -18.88 -37.06
N THR A 39 -28.22 -18.83 -36.41
CA THR A 39 -29.01 -17.60 -36.31
C THR A 39 -29.36 -17.35 -34.85
N ALA A 40 -28.50 -16.61 -34.17
CA ALA A 40 -28.85 -15.40 -33.43
C ALA A 40 -27.69 -15.04 -32.48
N THR A 41 -26.93 -14.01 -32.84
CA THR A 41 -26.17 -13.24 -31.85
C THR A 41 -27.18 -12.68 -30.84
N PRO A 42 -27.02 -12.91 -29.53
CA PRO A 42 -27.85 -12.23 -28.54
C PRO A 42 -27.57 -10.73 -28.65
N ASP A 43 -28.62 -9.98 -28.95
CA ASP A 43 -28.62 -8.52 -28.96
C ASP A 43 -27.98 -8.00 -27.68
N ALA A 44 -26.86 -7.29 -27.80
CA ALA A 44 -26.18 -6.70 -26.66
C ALA A 44 -27.09 -5.59 -26.13
N ALA A 45 -27.75 -5.86 -25.00
CA ALA A 45 -28.58 -4.88 -24.31
C ALA A 45 -27.81 -3.55 -24.18
N PRO A 46 -28.45 -2.39 -24.46
CA PRO A 46 -27.77 -1.11 -24.39
C PRO A 46 -27.16 -0.92 -23.00
N ALA A 47 -25.90 -0.46 -22.96
CA ALA A 47 -25.18 -0.21 -21.72
C ALA A 47 -26.03 0.69 -20.81
N ARG A 48 -26.42 0.18 -19.65
CA ARG A 48 -27.22 0.94 -18.69
C ARG A 48 -26.41 2.15 -18.22
N VAL A 49 -26.89 3.35 -18.53
CA VAL A 49 -26.29 4.60 -18.04
C VAL A 49 -26.47 4.66 -16.52
N HIS A 50 -25.38 4.87 -15.78
CA HIS A 50 -25.43 4.99 -14.34
C HIS A 50 -26.16 6.29 -13.93
N PRO A 51 -27.02 6.28 -12.89
CA PRO A 51 -27.85 7.44 -12.53
C PRO A 51 -27.07 8.62 -11.93
N LEU A 52 -25.84 8.40 -11.48
CA LEU A 52 -24.88 9.45 -11.14
C LEU A 52 -23.99 9.73 -12.35
N ALA A 53 -24.11 10.93 -12.90
CA ALA A 53 -23.27 11.45 -13.97
C ALA A 53 -22.20 12.37 -13.37
N TRP A 54 -20.94 12.19 -13.78
CA TRP A 54 -19.81 12.97 -13.29
C TRP A 54 -19.30 13.90 -14.38
N ASN A 55 -18.82 15.08 -14.00
CA ASN A 55 -18.12 15.98 -14.94
C ASN A 55 -16.86 15.32 -15.52
N ALA A 56 -16.17 14.52 -14.71
CA ALA A 56 -15.06 13.69 -15.11
C ALA A 56 -14.92 12.48 -14.18
N MET A 57 -14.49 11.34 -14.74
CA MET A 57 -14.13 10.15 -13.96
C MET A 57 -12.64 10.16 -13.57
N GLU A 58 -11.84 11.05 -14.16
CA GLU A 58 -10.44 11.28 -13.85
C GLU A 58 -10.17 12.79 -13.79
N ASN A 59 -9.47 13.25 -12.77
CA ASN A 59 -8.94 14.59 -12.69
C ASN A 59 -7.42 14.56 -12.52
N VAL A 60 -6.74 15.49 -13.19
CA VAL A 60 -5.28 15.65 -13.13
C VAL A 60 -4.93 16.95 -12.42
N TYR A 61 -4.08 16.86 -11.40
CA TYR A 61 -3.53 18.00 -10.67
C TYR A 61 -2.04 18.15 -11.00
N HIS A 62 -1.61 19.35 -11.38
CA HIS A 62 -0.21 19.68 -11.63
C HIS A 62 0.36 20.38 -10.41
N ALA A 63 1.12 19.64 -9.60
CA ALA A 63 1.70 20.18 -8.38
C ALA A 63 2.90 21.07 -8.68
N LYS A 64 3.18 22.02 -7.79
CA LYS A 64 4.43 22.78 -7.79
C LYS A 64 5.46 22.10 -6.91
N ILE A 65 6.73 22.43 -7.13
CA ILE A 65 7.83 21.97 -6.28
C ILE A 65 7.55 22.42 -4.85
N GLY A 66 7.61 21.48 -3.90
CA GLY A 66 7.38 21.73 -2.48
C GLY A 66 5.92 21.68 -2.03
N GLU A 67 4.94 21.52 -2.93
CA GLU A 67 3.55 21.30 -2.51
C GLU A 67 3.39 19.96 -1.77
N THR A 68 2.64 19.98 -0.67
CA THR A 68 2.44 18.80 0.19
C THR A 68 1.08 18.14 -0.02
N ASN A 69 0.14 18.81 -0.71
CA ASN A 69 -1.22 18.32 -0.98
C ASN A 69 -1.66 18.65 -2.41
N ALA A 70 -2.41 17.74 -3.01
CA ALA A 70 -3.10 17.93 -4.30
C ALA A 70 -4.61 17.86 -4.08
N SER A 71 -5.32 18.93 -4.46
CA SER A 71 -6.77 19.03 -4.30
C SER A 71 -7.50 18.74 -5.62
N PHE A 72 -8.53 17.92 -5.56
CA PHE A 72 -9.35 17.49 -6.69
C PHE A 72 -10.83 17.77 -6.42
N SER A 73 -11.57 18.10 -7.49
CA SER A 73 -13.01 18.40 -7.42
C SER A 73 -13.79 17.55 -8.42
N PHE A 74 -14.67 16.68 -7.93
CA PHE A 74 -15.55 15.86 -8.75
C PHE A 74 -16.99 16.35 -8.59
N TRP A 75 -17.57 16.84 -9.69
CA TRP A 75 -18.95 17.28 -9.73
C TRP A 75 -19.83 16.13 -10.18
N VAL A 76 -20.87 15.84 -9.41
CA VAL A 76 -21.85 14.79 -9.68
C VAL A 76 -23.22 15.41 -9.86
N THR A 77 -24.01 14.84 -10.78
CA THR A 77 -25.42 15.14 -11.00
C THR A 77 -26.23 13.84 -10.95
N ASN A 78 -27.34 13.83 -10.23
CA ASN A 78 -28.32 12.74 -10.34
C ASN A 78 -29.18 12.94 -11.59
N ILE A 79 -28.95 12.12 -12.62
CA ILE A 79 -29.68 12.19 -13.90
C ILE A 79 -30.88 11.24 -13.96
N SER A 80 -31.21 10.56 -12.86
CA SER A 80 -32.37 9.67 -12.79
C SER A 80 -33.64 10.42 -12.39
N LYS A 81 -34.78 9.72 -12.46
CA LYS A 81 -36.08 10.26 -12.06
C LYS A 81 -36.37 10.10 -10.55
N GLY A 82 -35.51 9.39 -9.83
CA GLY A 82 -35.66 9.13 -8.39
C GLY A 82 -34.47 9.66 -7.59
N PRO A 83 -34.60 9.76 -6.26
CA PRO A 83 -33.46 10.13 -5.42
C PRO A 83 -32.37 9.04 -5.47
N VAL A 84 -31.11 9.46 -5.43
CA VAL A 84 -29.95 8.57 -5.34
C VAL A 84 -29.16 8.90 -4.09
N LEU A 85 -28.96 7.91 -3.23
CA LEU A 85 -28.19 8.03 -2.00
C LEU A 85 -26.75 7.61 -2.27
N ILE A 86 -25.80 8.54 -2.14
CA ILE A 86 -24.37 8.23 -2.00
C ILE A 86 -24.14 7.87 -0.54
N SER A 87 -23.94 6.58 -0.28
CA SER A 87 -23.80 6.06 1.08
C SER A 87 -22.37 6.19 1.61
N ARG A 88 -21.36 6.07 0.73
CA ARG A 88 -19.95 6.13 1.11
C ARG A 88 -19.06 6.42 -0.11
N VAL A 89 -18.00 7.18 0.11
CA VAL A 89 -16.85 7.31 -0.80
C VAL A 89 -15.62 6.79 -0.08
N ASN A 90 -14.95 5.80 -0.67
CA ASN A 90 -13.82 5.12 -0.05
C ASN A 90 -12.53 5.36 -0.85
N PRO A 91 -11.57 6.15 -0.32
CA PRO A 91 -10.26 6.29 -0.92
C PRO A 91 -9.41 5.01 -0.82
N SER A 92 -8.49 4.84 -1.76
CA SER A 92 -7.58 3.68 -1.83
C SER A 92 -6.38 3.73 -0.85
N CYS A 93 -6.08 4.89 -0.26
CA CYS A 93 -5.05 5.06 0.78
C CYS A 93 -5.57 5.99 1.88
N GLY A 94 -5.05 5.84 3.10
CA GLY A 94 -5.27 6.82 4.19
C GLY A 94 -4.65 8.20 3.92
N CYS A 95 -3.89 8.34 2.83
CA CYS A 95 -3.30 9.60 2.39
C CYS A 95 -4.25 10.48 1.57
N THR A 96 -5.47 10.03 1.29
CA THR A 96 -6.49 10.79 0.55
C THR A 96 -7.73 10.93 1.43
N VAL A 97 -8.17 12.17 1.61
CA VAL A 97 -9.38 12.52 2.37
C VAL A 97 -10.43 13.01 1.40
N ALA A 98 -11.65 12.47 1.48
CA ALA A 98 -12.80 12.89 0.69
C ALA A 98 -13.76 13.70 1.56
N GLU A 99 -14.11 14.90 1.12
CA GLU A 99 -15.03 15.82 1.76
C GLU A 99 -16.31 15.94 0.93
N TYR A 100 -17.43 15.55 1.52
CA TYR A 100 -18.77 15.60 0.93
C TYR A 100 -19.83 15.41 2.05
N PRO A 101 -21.11 15.75 1.82
CA PRO A 101 -22.18 15.45 2.78
C PRO A 101 -22.28 13.94 3.08
N GLN A 102 -22.42 13.52 4.35
CA GLN A 102 -22.48 12.10 4.70
C GLN A 102 -23.64 11.78 5.65
N PRO A 103 -24.59 10.90 5.27
CA PRO A 103 -24.81 10.39 3.90
C PRO A 103 -25.34 11.50 2.97
N TRP A 104 -25.20 11.35 1.66
CA TRP A 104 -25.68 12.36 0.70
C TRP A 104 -26.82 11.82 -0.15
N ASN A 105 -28.01 12.40 0.01
CA ASN A 105 -29.16 12.11 -0.81
C ASN A 105 -29.31 13.16 -1.90
N LEU A 106 -29.15 12.79 -3.17
CA LEU A 106 -29.31 13.66 -4.32
C LEU A 106 -30.71 13.49 -4.90
N ALA A 107 -31.50 14.56 -4.93
CA ALA A 107 -32.77 14.61 -5.64
C ALA A 107 -32.57 14.52 -7.17
N PRO A 108 -33.62 14.17 -7.95
CA PRO A 108 -33.55 14.21 -9.41
C PRO A 108 -33.06 15.58 -9.93
N GLY A 109 -32.01 15.59 -10.76
CA GLY A 109 -31.39 16.79 -11.31
C GLY A 109 -30.45 17.54 -10.35
N GLU A 110 -30.40 17.15 -9.07
CA GLU A 110 -29.51 17.79 -8.10
C GLU A 110 -28.04 17.49 -8.43
N SER A 111 -27.19 18.49 -8.23
CA SER A 111 -25.76 18.39 -8.40
C SER A 111 -25.01 18.83 -7.15
N GLY A 112 -23.77 18.37 -7.01
CA GLY A 112 -22.84 18.94 -6.06
C GLY A 112 -21.43 18.44 -6.25
N GLU A 113 -20.58 18.69 -5.26
CA GLU A 113 -19.14 18.47 -5.33
C GLU A 113 -18.66 17.47 -4.28
N ILE A 114 -17.81 16.54 -4.69
CA ILE A 114 -16.91 15.79 -3.80
C ILE A 114 -15.51 16.36 -3.96
N LYS A 115 -14.98 16.94 -2.88
CA LYS A 115 -13.60 17.39 -2.82
C LYS A 115 -12.72 16.27 -2.31
N ALA A 116 -11.54 16.12 -2.88
CA ALA A 116 -10.56 15.16 -2.40
C ALA A 116 -9.20 15.81 -2.25
N ASN A 117 -8.60 15.64 -1.08
CA ASN A 117 -7.26 16.12 -0.76
C ASN A 117 -6.32 14.92 -0.66
N MET A 118 -5.36 14.82 -1.57
CA MET A 118 -4.36 13.75 -1.60
C MET A 118 -2.99 14.29 -1.14
N GLY A 119 -2.43 13.69 -0.08
CA GLY A 119 -1.10 14.01 0.40
C GLY A 119 -0.02 13.59 -0.61
N ILE A 120 0.79 14.56 -1.02
CA ILE A 120 1.88 14.42 -2.01
C ILE A 120 3.26 14.80 -1.47
N ALA A 121 3.37 15.17 -0.19
CA ALA A 121 4.64 15.45 0.48
C ALA A 121 5.67 14.33 0.25
N GLY A 122 6.90 14.71 -0.11
CA GLY A 122 8.01 13.79 -0.37
C GLY A 122 7.87 12.92 -1.63
N LYS A 123 6.79 13.04 -2.39
CA LYS A 123 6.57 12.28 -3.62
C LYS A 123 7.06 13.07 -4.84
N THR A 124 7.40 12.36 -5.90
CA THR A 124 7.70 12.92 -7.22
C THR A 124 7.08 12.05 -8.30
N GLY A 125 7.04 12.54 -9.54
CA GLY A 125 6.46 11.83 -10.67
C GLY A 125 4.94 11.78 -10.63
N THR A 126 4.37 10.78 -11.30
CA THR A 126 2.91 10.60 -11.37
C THR A 126 2.41 9.77 -10.20
N GLN A 127 1.52 10.32 -9.39
CA GLN A 127 0.83 9.62 -8.31
C GLN A 127 -0.65 9.47 -8.69
N ALA A 128 -1.07 8.24 -8.97
CA ALA A 128 -2.46 7.91 -9.26
C ALA A 128 -3.09 7.14 -8.09
N LYS A 129 -4.25 7.61 -7.64
CA LYS A 129 -5.08 6.97 -6.62
C LYS A 129 -6.53 6.95 -7.06
N ILE A 130 -7.31 6.05 -6.47
CA ILE A 130 -8.74 5.95 -6.74
C ILE A 130 -9.57 6.23 -5.49
N MET A 131 -10.79 6.72 -5.72
CA MET A 131 -11.90 6.74 -4.76
C MET A 131 -13.07 5.93 -5.33
N THR A 132 -13.60 5.01 -4.54
CA THR A 132 -14.77 4.21 -4.92
C THR A 132 -16.03 4.79 -4.29
N VAL A 133 -16.99 5.17 -5.12
CA VAL A 133 -18.28 5.74 -4.71
C VAL A 133 -19.34 4.64 -4.68
N PHE A 134 -19.97 4.46 -3.51
CA PHE A 134 -21.07 3.51 -3.29
C PHE A 134 -22.39 4.29 -3.25
N SER A 135 -23.39 3.82 -4.00
CA SER A 135 -24.71 4.44 -4.02
C SER A 135 -25.84 3.44 -4.22
N THR A 136 -27.08 3.89 -4.04
CA THR A 136 -28.28 3.12 -4.43
C THR A 136 -28.50 3.04 -5.94
N GLY A 137 -27.68 3.75 -6.73
CA GLY A 137 -27.80 3.87 -8.18
C GLY A 137 -27.34 2.67 -9.00
N GLY A 138 -26.76 1.65 -8.37
CA GLY A 138 -26.23 0.46 -9.04
C GLY A 138 -24.81 0.12 -8.60
N PRO A 139 -23.98 -0.48 -9.50
CA PRO A 139 -22.59 -0.79 -9.20
C PRO A 139 -21.78 0.44 -8.78
N SER A 140 -20.80 0.24 -7.91
CA SER A 140 -19.91 1.33 -7.46
C SER A 140 -19.16 1.96 -8.64
N GLN A 141 -19.01 3.29 -8.60
CA GLN A 141 -18.22 4.03 -9.58
C GLN A 141 -16.83 4.34 -9.01
N VAL A 142 -15.83 4.41 -9.89
CA VAL A 142 -14.44 4.68 -9.50
C VAL A 142 -14.01 6.03 -10.07
N LEU A 143 -13.55 6.92 -9.21
CA LEU A 143 -12.98 8.22 -9.56
C LEU A 143 -11.46 8.16 -9.42
N THR A 144 -10.73 8.63 -10.44
CA THR A 144 -9.27 8.61 -10.49
C THR A 144 -8.69 10.00 -10.21
N LEU A 145 -7.77 10.06 -9.25
CA LEU A 145 -7.03 11.24 -8.85
C LEU A 145 -5.60 11.07 -9.32
N LYS A 146 -5.12 11.96 -10.19
CA LYS A 146 -3.77 11.89 -10.74
C LYS A 146 -3.01 13.16 -10.43
N ALA A 147 -2.01 13.10 -9.55
CA ALA A 147 -1.09 14.20 -9.31
C ALA A 147 0.18 14.02 -10.16
N LEU A 148 0.53 15.06 -10.91
CA LEU A 148 1.80 15.18 -11.60
C LEU A 148 2.71 16.06 -10.75
N ILE A 149 3.71 15.44 -10.12
CA ILE A 149 4.59 16.10 -9.16
C ILE A 149 5.97 16.28 -9.79
N PRO A 150 6.45 17.52 -9.98
CA PRO A 150 7.76 17.76 -10.54
C PRO A 150 8.83 17.16 -9.62
N LYS A 151 9.88 16.61 -10.23
CA LYS A 151 11.09 16.28 -9.49
C LYS A 151 11.78 17.59 -9.12
N ASP A 152 12.19 17.71 -7.87
CA ASP A 152 13.11 18.77 -7.48
C ASP A 152 14.51 18.42 -8.00
N ASP A 153 14.91 19.06 -9.09
CA ASP A 153 16.22 18.91 -9.74
C ASP A 153 17.20 20.03 -9.37
N ASN A 154 16.87 20.86 -8.38
CA ASN A 154 17.77 21.89 -7.89
C ASN A 154 18.92 21.24 -7.10
N GLU A 155 19.95 20.84 -7.85
CA GLU A 155 21.14 20.18 -7.33
C GLU A 155 21.88 21.06 -6.31
N GLU A 156 21.90 22.38 -6.50
CA GLU A 156 22.51 23.31 -5.54
C GLU A 156 21.77 23.28 -4.20
N ARG A 157 20.44 23.38 -4.22
CA ARG A 157 19.61 23.25 -3.00
C ARG A 157 19.78 21.88 -2.37
N ARG A 158 19.84 20.81 -3.17
CA ARG A 158 20.12 19.46 -2.67
C ARG A 158 21.48 19.40 -1.97
N GLN A 159 22.53 19.95 -2.57
CA GLN A 159 23.87 19.99 -1.98
C GLN A 159 23.91 20.84 -0.71
N GLN A 160 23.24 21.98 -0.68
CA GLN A 160 23.09 22.82 0.50
C GLN A 160 22.37 22.06 1.64
N ASN A 161 21.28 21.37 1.34
CA ASN A 161 20.55 20.54 2.30
C ASN A 161 21.42 19.39 2.84
N MET A 162 22.17 18.72 1.97
CA MET A 162 23.09 17.65 2.37
C MET A 162 24.25 18.19 3.22
N ALA A 163 24.80 19.36 2.89
CA ALA A 163 25.86 20.02 3.67
C ALA A 163 25.35 20.46 5.04
N ALA A 164 24.12 20.99 5.11
CA ALA A 164 23.47 21.34 6.36
C ALA A 164 23.27 20.09 7.25
N ALA A 165 22.76 18.99 6.67
CA ALA A 165 22.58 17.73 7.39
C ALA A 165 23.91 17.08 7.81
N ALA A 166 24.98 17.23 7.04
CA ALA A 166 26.31 16.76 7.42
C ALA A 166 26.88 17.54 8.61
N LYS A 167 26.56 18.84 8.72
CA LYS A 167 26.99 19.69 9.84
C LYS A 167 26.16 19.45 11.10
N ASP A 168 24.84 19.34 10.94
CA ASP A 168 23.89 19.05 12.00
C ASP A 168 22.80 18.11 11.47
N ARG A 169 22.95 16.82 11.75
CA ARG A 169 21.97 15.81 11.32
C ARG A 169 20.57 16.05 11.90
N GLN A 170 20.44 16.80 13.00
CA GLN A 170 19.14 17.14 13.60
C GLN A 170 18.42 18.28 12.88
N VAL A 171 19.06 18.95 11.91
CA VAL A 171 18.43 20.04 11.14
C VAL A 171 17.16 19.60 10.42
N VAL A 172 17.08 18.31 10.06
CA VAL A 172 15.93 17.71 9.37
C VAL A 172 14.63 17.82 10.17
N PHE A 173 14.71 17.99 11.49
CA PHE A 173 13.54 18.10 12.36
C PHE A 173 13.10 19.55 12.64
N ARG A 174 13.71 20.55 11.99
CA ARG A 174 13.51 21.97 12.31
C ARG A 174 13.09 22.77 11.08
N GLY A 175 12.41 23.90 11.32
CA GLY A 175 11.96 24.82 10.26
C GLY A 175 11.10 24.13 9.21
N ASP A 176 11.26 24.53 7.95
CA ASP A 176 10.49 23.99 6.82
C ASP A 176 10.70 22.49 6.58
N CYS A 177 11.80 21.90 7.09
CA CYS A 177 12.03 20.46 7.00
C CYS A 177 11.06 19.66 7.88
N ALA A 178 10.60 20.24 8.99
CA ALA A 178 9.78 19.56 9.98
C ALA A 178 8.40 19.16 9.42
N SER A 179 7.84 19.89 8.46
CA SER A 179 6.54 19.55 7.87
C SER A 179 6.53 18.20 7.17
N CYS A 180 7.69 17.75 6.67
CA CYS A 180 7.83 16.47 6.00
C CYS A 180 8.50 15.40 6.88
N HIS A 181 9.33 15.79 7.83
CA HIS A 181 10.13 14.86 8.64
C HIS A 181 9.65 14.69 10.09
N VAL A 182 8.74 15.56 10.56
CA VAL A 182 8.21 15.54 11.94
C VAL A 182 6.70 15.39 11.95
N GLU A 183 5.96 16.24 11.22
CA GLU A 183 4.49 16.21 11.25
C GLU A 183 3.90 14.84 10.90
N PRO A 184 4.41 14.09 9.89
CA PRO A 184 3.89 12.76 9.59
C PRO A 184 4.09 11.73 10.70
N LEU A 185 4.97 12.00 11.67
CA LEU A 185 5.28 11.10 12.79
C LEU A 185 4.31 11.27 13.96
N VAL A 186 3.67 12.44 14.07
CA VAL A 186 2.88 12.84 15.23
C VAL A 186 1.77 11.82 15.52
N GLY A 187 1.78 11.28 16.75
CA GLY A 187 0.75 10.36 17.25
C GLY A 187 0.82 8.95 16.68
N LYS A 188 1.87 8.60 15.93
CA LYS A 188 2.08 7.25 15.42
C LYS A 188 2.95 6.42 16.37
N MET A 189 2.78 5.10 16.31
CA MET A 189 3.54 4.14 17.12
C MET A 189 3.99 2.95 16.26
N GLY A 190 5.03 2.24 16.70
CA GLY A 190 5.46 0.97 16.11
C GLY A 190 5.60 0.99 14.59
N LYS A 191 4.89 0.10 13.90
CA LYS A 191 4.96 -0.02 12.43
C LYS A 191 4.52 1.27 11.72
N ASP A 192 3.43 1.90 12.16
CA ASP A 192 2.92 3.11 11.50
C ASP A 192 3.92 4.26 11.60
N LEU A 193 4.64 4.34 12.73
CA LEU A 193 5.71 5.31 12.92
C LEU A 193 6.93 4.98 12.06
N PHE A 194 7.30 3.70 11.96
CA PHE A 194 8.37 3.24 11.07
C PHE A 194 8.07 3.54 9.60
N ASP A 195 6.86 3.23 9.15
CA ASP A 195 6.38 3.48 7.78
C ASP A 195 6.42 4.98 7.44
N ALA A 196 6.08 5.83 8.41
CA ALA A 196 6.05 7.28 8.23
C ALA A 196 7.43 7.95 8.24
N GLY A 197 8.38 7.45 9.04
CA GLY A 197 9.66 8.15 9.29
C GLY A 197 10.94 7.43 8.90
N CYS A 198 10.95 6.09 8.96
CA CYS A 198 12.16 5.29 8.79
C CYS A 198 12.22 4.65 7.40
N ASN A 199 11.05 4.24 6.90
CA ASN A 199 10.92 3.45 5.68
C ASN A 199 11.43 4.19 4.43
N ILE A 200 11.29 5.52 4.41
CA ILE A 200 11.78 6.37 3.32
C ILE A 200 13.27 6.19 3.03
N CYS A 201 14.06 5.83 4.03
CA CYS A 201 15.49 5.55 3.90
C CYS A 201 15.79 4.06 3.90
N HIS A 202 15.22 3.29 4.83
CA HIS A 202 15.65 1.92 5.10
C HIS A 202 14.96 0.85 4.24
N ASP A 203 13.74 1.08 3.79
CA ASP A 203 12.98 0.15 2.93
C ASP A 203 12.07 0.96 1.98
N PRO A 204 12.68 1.71 1.05
CA PRO A 204 11.94 2.65 0.22
C PRO A 204 10.95 1.90 -0.68
N PRO A 205 9.82 2.53 -1.06
CA PRO A 205 8.76 1.89 -1.83
C PRO A 205 9.30 1.17 -3.07
N THR A 206 8.64 0.07 -3.47
CA THR A 206 9.02 -0.76 -4.61
C THR A 206 9.34 0.10 -5.84
N GLY A 207 10.57 -0.03 -6.35
CA GLY A 207 11.09 0.72 -7.51
C GLY A 207 11.99 1.91 -7.14
N ALA A 208 12.06 2.32 -5.87
CA ALA A 208 13.05 3.28 -5.39
C ALA A 208 14.33 2.58 -4.89
N HIS A 209 15.49 3.17 -5.19
CA HIS A 209 16.77 2.62 -4.76
C HIS A 209 17.12 3.14 -3.36
N ARG A 210 17.27 2.23 -2.38
CA ARG A 210 17.90 2.55 -1.09
C ARG A 210 19.33 3.00 -1.35
N ALA A 211 19.72 4.17 -0.83
CA ALA A 211 21.10 4.63 -0.94
C ALA A 211 22.06 3.63 -0.28
N GLU A 212 23.18 3.33 -0.91
CA GLU A 212 24.15 2.32 -0.45
C GLU A 212 24.62 2.57 1.00
N ILE A 213 24.77 3.84 1.38
CA ILE A 213 25.18 4.26 2.73
C ILE A 213 24.14 3.96 3.82
N VAL A 214 22.87 3.77 3.47
CA VAL A 214 21.79 3.47 4.41
C VAL A 214 21.73 1.96 4.60
N PRO A 215 21.87 1.38 5.80
CA PRO A 215 21.91 -0.07 5.98
C PRO A 215 20.55 -0.73 5.65
N ASP A 216 20.64 -1.92 5.07
CA ASP A 216 19.51 -2.86 4.95
C ASP A 216 19.27 -3.50 6.33
N LEU A 217 18.17 -3.13 6.97
CA LEU A 217 17.85 -3.59 8.32
C LEU A 217 17.58 -5.10 8.39
N THR A 218 17.27 -5.76 7.26
CA THR A 218 17.06 -7.21 7.20
C THR A 218 18.36 -8.01 7.10
N LYS A 219 19.49 -7.34 6.81
CA LYS A 219 20.80 -7.97 6.55
C LYS A 219 21.91 -7.46 7.47
N LEU A 220 21.55 -7.08 8.69
CA LEU A 220 22.54 -6.59 9.66
C LEU A 220 23.50 -7.71 10.06
N ALA A 221 24.80 -7.43 9.94
CA ALA A 221 25.89 -8.38 10.17
C ALA A 221 26.35 -8.42 11.65
N PHE A 222 25.45 -8.10 12.58
CA PHE A 222 25.71 -8.11 14.03
C PHE A 222 24.41 -8.37 14.80
N PRO A 223 24.49 -8.94 16.02
CA PRO A 223 23.32 -9.17 16.84
C PRO A 223 22.60 -7.87 17.21
N THR A 224 21.28 -7.85 17.03
CA THR A 224 20.41 -6.76 17.45
C THR A 224 19.43 -7.23 18.52
N ASN A 225 19.12 -6.36 19.47
CA ASN A 225 18.11 -6.58 20.50
C ASN A 225 17.32 -5.28 20.74
N LYS A 226 16.36 -5.31 21.66
CA LYS A 226 15.53 -4.14 21.97
C LYS A 226 16.36 -2.93 22.40
N ASP A 227 17.35 -3.13 23.27
CA ASP A 227 18.20 -2.05 23.76
C ASP A 227 19.05 -1.41 22.67
N TYR A 228 19.58 -2.24 21.76
CA TYR A 228 20.28 -1.77 20.57
C TYR A 228 19.37 -0.87 19.72
N TRP A 229 18.14 -1.32 19.42
CA TRP A 229 17.19 -0.56 18.63
C TRP A 229 16.80 0.75 19.30
N LYS A 230 16.47 0.73 20.61
CA LYS A 230 16.17 1.94 21.37
C LYS A 230 17.31 2.95 21.27
N LYS A 231 18.54 2.50 21.53
CA LYS A 231 19.72 3.37 21.53
C LYS A 231 19.99 3.98 20.15
N ILE A 232 20.02 3.16 19.10
CA ILE A 232 20.35 3.65 17.76
C ILE A 232 19.26 4.58 17.21
N ILE A 233 17.99 4.36 17.56
CA ILE A 233 16.87 5.24 17.17
C ILE A 233 16.91 6.54 17.96
N ALA A 234 17.11 6.48 19.29
CA ALA A 234 17.16 7.65 20.15
C ALA A 234 18.33 8.58 19.79
N ASP A 235 19.54 8.03 19.72
CA ASP A 235 20.79 8.77 19.60
C ASP A 235 21.16 9.06 18.14
N GLY A 236 20.60 8.27 17.22
CA GLY A 236 21.06 8.19 15.84
C GLY A 236 22.41 7.49 15.77
N LYS A 237 23.10 7.64 14.63
CA LYS A 237 24.44 7.08 14.44
C LYS A 237 25.45 8.16 14.16
N GLU A 238 26.37 8.36 15.10
CA GLU A 238 27.46 9.31 14.98
C GLU A 238 28.32 9.04 13.74
N GLY A 239 28.81 10.12 13.11
CA GLY A 239 29.56 10.04 11.85
C GLY A 239 28.70 9.68 10.62
N THR A 240 27.38 9.61 10.76
CA THR A 240 26.46 9.36 9.65
C THR A 240 25.35 10.41 9.59
N LEU A 241 24.55 10.36 8.53
CA LEU A 241 23.36 11.20 8.36
C LEU A 241 22.14 10.69 9.15
N MET A 242 22.24 9.57 9.87
CA MET A 242 21.12 9.05 10.67
C MET A 242 20.92 9.90 11.93
N PRO A 243 19.84 10.72 11.98
CA PRO A 243 19.62 11.63 13.09
C PRO A 243 19.18 10.88 14.35
N GLY A 244 19.28 11.53 15.50
CA GLY A 244 18.75 11.01 16.75
C GLY A 244 17.31 11.46 16.94
N PHE A 245 16.38 10.53 17.07
CA PHE A 245 14.95 10.86 17.08
C PHE A 245 14.41 11.23 18.46
N ALA A 246 15.17 11.00 19.54
CA ALA A 246 14.74 11.37 20.88
C ALA A 246 14.67 12.88 21.06
N LYS A 247 13.63 13.36 21.75
CA LYS A 247 13.52 14.76 22.19
C LYS A 247 14.75 15.24 22.96
N ALA A 248 15.34 14.37 23.78
CA ALA A 248 16.58 14.65 24.50
C ALA A 248 17.78 15.00 23.59
N HIS A 249 17.74 14.57 22.33
CA HIS A 249 18.76 14.83 21.32
C HIS A 249 18.29 15.81 20.23
N GLY A 250 17.15 16.48 20.43
CA GLY A 250 16.57 17.42 19.46
C GLY A 250 15.77 16.77 18.34
N GLY A 251 15.41 15.49 18.49
CA GLY A 251 14.46 14.80 17.62
C GLY A 251 13.00 14.94 18.07
N PRO A 252 12.05 14.42 17.29
CA PRO A 252 10.63 14.67 17.55
C PRO A 252 9.97 13.69 18.53
N LEU A 253 10.59 12.54 18.81
CA LEU A 253 9.95 11.41 19.46
C LEU A 253 10.10 11.39 20.98
N THR A 254 9.05 10.96 21.68
CA THR A 254 9.10 10.63 23.12
C THR A 254 9.76 9.27 23.36
N ASP A 255 10.07 9.01 24.63
CA ASP A 255 10.66 7.72 25.04
C ASP A 255 9.68 6.56 24.78
N GLU A 256 8.37 6.78 24.92
CA GLU A 256 7.33 5.79 24.61
C GLU A 256 7.23 5.50 23.11
N GLU A 257 7.34 6.52 22.27
CA GLU A 257 7.35 6.36 20.80
C GLU A 257 8.58 5.56 20.36
N ILE A 258 9.75 5.86 20.93
CA ILE A 258 11.00 5.12 20.68
C ILE A 258 10.89 3.67 21.18
N GLU A 259 10.32 3.45 22.36
CA GLU A 259 10.05 2.11 22.89
C GLU A 259 9.20 1.30 21.92
N SER A 260 8.11 1.89 21.42
CA SER A 260 7.21 1.24 20.47
C SER A 260 7.90 0.87 19.16
N LEU A 261 8.78 1.74 18.66
CA LEU A 261 9.59 1.47 17.46
C LEU A 261 10.58 0.35 17.69
N ALA A 262 11.27 0.33 18.83
CA ALA A 262 12.22 -0.72 19.15
C ALA A 262 11.54 -2.09 19.28
N GLU A 263 10.35 -2.15 19.88
CA GLU A 263 9.55 -3.39 19.94
C GLU A 263 9.13 -3.89 18.56
N TYR A 264 8.74 -2.96 17.68
CA TYR A 264 8.47 -3.30 16.29
C TYR A 264 9.73 -3.80 15.57
N ALA A 265 10.86 -3.09 15.70
CA ALA A 265 12.11 -3.41 15.02
C ALA A 265 12.65 -4.79 15.42
N VAL A 266 12.54 -5.19 16.69
CA VAL A 266 12.89 -6.56 17.14
C VAL A 266 12.10 -7.63 16.38
N LYS A 267 10.82 -7.39 16.12
CA LYS A 267 9.93 -8.35 15.44
C LYS A 267 10.10 -8.32 13.92
N ALA A 268 10.28 -7.13 13.36
CA ALA A 268 10.37 -6.91 11.92
C ALA A 268 11.76 -7.24 11.36
N PHE A 269 12.81 -7.01 12.15
CA PHE A 269 14.21 -7.18 11.76
C PHE A 269 14.94 -8.09 12.77
N PRO A 270 14.52 -9.36 12.89
CA PRO A 270 15.21 -10.30 13.76
C PRO A 270 16.64 -10.53 13.26
N PHE A 271 17.58 -10.64 14.18
CA PHE A 271 18.96 -11.01 13.84
C PHE A 271 18.99 -12.42 13.24
N ASP A 272 19.54 -12.54 12.03
CA ASP A 272 19.85 -13.80 11.40
C ASP A 272 21.37 -14.09 11.53
N PRO A 273 21.79 -15.14 12.25
CA PRO A 273 23.18 -15.55 12.34
C PRO A 273 23.85 -15.80 10.98
N ALA A 274 23.09 -16.12 9.93
CA ALA A 274 23.61 -16.30 8.58
C ALA A 274 24.17 -15.00 7.97
N ASN A 275 23.79 -13.83 8.50
CA ASN A 275 24.32 -12.53 8.08
C ASN A 275 25.70 -12.22 8.65
N LEU A 276 26.21 -13.00 9.61
CA LEU A 276 27.54 -12.78 10.16
C LEU A 276 28.60 -12.94 9.06
N PRO A 277 29.65 -12.09 9.05
CA PRO A 277 30.77 -12.28 8.14
C PRO A 277 31.34 -13.68 8.34
N LYS A 278 31.46 -14.44 7.26
CA LYS A 278 32.15 -15.74 7.32
C LYS A 278 33.58 -15.47 7.74
N THR A 279 33.98 -16.01 8.89
CA THR A 279 35.37 -16.00 9.35
C THR A 279 36.23 -16.63 8.25
N ARG A 280 37.18 -15.86 7.71
CA ARG A 280 38.19 -16.36 6.78
C ARG A 280 39.22 -17.20 7.51
#